data_AF-A0A0M3IWA9-F1
#
_entry.id   AF-A0A0M3IWA9-F1
#
_cell.length_a   1.000
_cell.length_b   1.000
_cell.length_c   1.000
_cell.angle_alpha   90.00
_cell.angle_beta   90.00
_cell.angle_gamma   90.00
#
_symmetry.space_group_name_H-M   'P 1'
#
loop_
_entity.id
_entity.type
_entity.pdbx_description
1 polymer ?
#
loop_
_entity_poly.entity_id
_entity_poly.type
_entity_poly.pdbx_seq_one_letter_code
_entity_poly.pdbx_strand_id
1 'polypeptide(L)'
;NAKTVRNNNSSRFGKFIRTHFSKDGKLAGGDIEHYLLEKSRVVRQAPGERSYHIFYQMMSGYHPKLKQELRLTNELKYYHFCSQAELTIDGVDDKEEMGITQEAFDVMGFEDSETHDLYASTAGIMHMGEMKFKQRPREEQAEPDGDEDAKNAGFCFGVDAEEFLKALTKPRVRVGTEWVNKGQNLEQVSILHLSCNHIFSLYESSILKLLLNLYY
;
A
#
# COMPACT_ATOMS: atom_id res chain seq x y z
N ASN A 1 5.16 -10.33 -1.37
CA ASN A 1 6.26 -10.56 -2.34
C ASN A 1 6.00 -9.79 -3.63
N ALA A 2 6.97 -9.76 -4.53
CA ALA A 2 6.87 -9.14 -5.86
C ALA A 2 7.71 -9.90 -6.90
N LYS A 3 7.44 -9.69 -8.20
CA LYS A 3 8.28 -10.23 -9.28
C LYS A 3 9.44 -9.30 -9.59
N THR A 4 10.61 -9.91 -9.77
CA THR A 4 11.84 -9.30 -10.27
C THR A 4 12.24 -9.99 -11.58
N VAL A 5 13.23 -9.45 -12.29
CA VAL A 5 13.75 -10.03 -13.54
C VAL A 5 14.20 -11.50 -13.38
N ARG A 6 14.70 -11.89 -12.19
CA ARG A 6 15.28 -13.23 -11.95
C ARG A 6 14.43 -14.13 -11.07
N ASN A 7 13.39 -13.59 -10.43
CA ASN A 7 12.57 -14.32 -9.47
C ASN A 7 11.15 -13.79 -9.49
N ASN A 8 10.20 -14.66 -9.84
CA ASN A 8 8.77 -14.35 -9.94
C ASN A 8 8.10 -14.12 -8.57
N ASN A 9 8.67 -14.63 -7.47
CA ASN A 9 8.11 -14.51 -6.12
C ASN A 9 9.18 -14.06 -5.10
N SER A 10 9.82 -12.93 -5.39
CA SER A 10 10.87 -12.36 -4.54
C SER A 10 10.29 -11.71 -3.28
N SER A 11 10.76 -12.12 -2.11
CA SER A 11 10.51 -11.39 -0.87
C SER A 11 11.27 -10.07 -0.90
N ARG A 12 10.56 -8.94 -0.77
CA ARG A 12 11.13 -7.58 -0.82
C ARG A 12 11.17 -6.92 0.56
N PHE A 13 11.31 -7.76 1.57
CA PHE A 13 11.46 -7.43 2.97
C PHE A 13 12.17 -8.58 3.67
N GLY A 14 12.94 -8.25 4.71
CA GLY A 14 13.51 -9.21 5.64
C GLY A 14 12.45 -9.73 6.59
N LYS A 15 12.53 -11.03 6.90
CA LYS A 15 11.74 -11.69 7.95
C LYS A 15 12.73 -12.40 8.87
N PHE A 16 12.63 -12.14 10.17
CA PHE A 16 13.34 -12.88 11.19
C PHE A 16 12.30 -13.64 12.02
N ILE A 17 12.26 -14.96 11.86
CA ILE A 17 11.27 -15.81 12.52
C ILE A 17 11.95 -16.45 13.73
N ARG A 18 11.43 -16.16 14.92
CA ARG A 18 11.81 -16.85 16.16
C ARG A 18 10.77 -17.91 16.46
N THR A 19 11.20 -19.16 16.54
CA THR A 19 10.36 -20.30 16.91
C THR A 19 10.64 -20.67 18.36
N HIS A 20 9.62 -20.69 19.20
CA HIS A 20 9.72 -21.03 20.61
C HIS A 20 9.37 -22.50 20.83
N PHE A 21 10.20 -23.20 21.61
CA PHE A 21 9.98 -24.59 21.98
C PHE A 21 9.79 -24.73 23.49
N SER A 22 8.88 -25.60 23.90
CA SER A 22 8.70 -25.97 25.29
C SER A 22 9.88 -26.78 25.82
N LYS A 23 9.94 -26.98 27.14
CA LYS A 23 10.95 -27.86 27.76
C LYS A 23 10.92 -29.30 27.24
N ASP A 24 9.76 -29.74 26.73
CA ASP A 24 9.57 -31.06 26.14
C ASP A 24 9.90 -31.10 24.63
N GLY A 25 10.41 -30.01 24.06
CA GLY A 25 10.78 -29.92 22.64
C GLY A 25 9.60 -29.74 21.68
N LYS A 26 8.40 -29.43 22.18
CA LYS A 26 7.23 -29.15 21.34
C LYS A 26 7.20 -27.68 20.93
N LEU A 27 6.66 -27.39 19.75
CA LEU A 27 6.40 -26.01 19.33
C LEU A 27 5.45 -25.35 20.34
N ALA A 28 5.90 -24.23 20.91
CA ALA A 28 5.20 -23.50 21.97
C ALA A 28 4.80 -22.07 21.54
N GLY A 29 5.11 -21.68 20.31
CA GLY A 29 4.78 -20.37 19.75
C GLY A 29 5.91 -19.85 18.88
N GLY A 30 5.82 -18.58 18.53
CA GLY A 30 6.87 -17.90 17.80
C GLY A 30 6.51 -16.46 17.54
N ASP A 31 7.49 -15.71 17.06
CA ASP A 31 7.31 -14.33 16.64
C ASP A 31 8.07 -14.07 15.35
N ILE A 32 7.63 -13.08 14.61
CA ILE A 32 8.21 -12.69 13.32
C ILE A 32 8.52 -11.20 13.40
N GLU A 33 9.78 -10.87 13.25
CA GLU A 33 10.21 -9.48 13.09
C GLU A 33 10.42 -9.18 11.60
N HIS A 34 9.92 -8.04 11.17
CA HIS A 34 10.02 -7.61 9.77
C HIS A 34 10.99 -6.43 9.66
N TYR A 35 11.79 -6.44 8.60
CA TYR A 35 12.83 -5.44 8.38
C TYR A 35 12.89 -5.02 6.92
N LEU A 36 13.21 -3.74 6.68
CA LEU A 36 13.62 -3.23 5.36
C LEU A 36 12.65 -3.56 4.22
N LEU A 37 11.38 -3.19 4.37
CA LEU A 37 10.46 -3.23 3.24
C LEU A 37 10.95 -2.31 2.12
N GLU A 38 11.04 -2.83 0.90
CA GLU A 38 11.42 -2.05 -0.29
C GLU A 38 10.26 -1.14 -0.72
N LYS A 39 10.14 0.02 -0.08
CA LYS A 39 9.08 1.01 -0.34
C LYS A 39 9.11 1.54 -1.78
N SER A 40 10.29 1.66 -2.39
CA SER A 40 10.45 2.15 -3.77
C SER A 40 9.71 1.30 -4.80
N ARG A 41 9.50 0.01 -4.52
CA ARG A 41 8.80 -0.90 -5.43
C ARG A 41 7.33 -0.56 -5.61
N VAL A 42 6.72 0.13 -4.66
CA VAL A 42 5.33 0.61 -4.80
C VAL A 42 5.23 1.69 -5.86
N VAL A 43 6.25 2.55 -6.00
CA VAL A 43 6.18 3.72 -6.89
C VAL A 43 6.89 3.54 -8.21
N ARG A 44 7.80 2.57 -8.31
CA ARG A 44 8.59 2.36 -9.52
C ARG A 44 8.93 0.89 -9.72
N GLN A 45 8.77 0.41 -10.95
CA GLN A 45 9.18 -0.92 -11.37
C GLN A 45 10.08 -0.82 -12.61
N ALA A 46 11.17 -1.59 -12.64
CA ALA A 46 11.99 -1.71 -13.84
C ALA A 46 11.34 -2.68 -14.86
N PRO A 47 11.68 -2.61 -16.15
CA PRO A 47 11.21 -3.58 -17.14
C PRO A 47 11.50 -5.03 -16.70
N GLY A 48 10.51 -5.92 -16.87
CA GLY A 48 10.58 -7.31 -16.39
C GLY A 48 10.23 -7.50 -14.91
N GLU A 49 10.01 -6.42 -14.15
CA GLU A 49 9.55 -6.48 -12.77
C GLU A 49 8.03 -6.22 -12.63
N ARG A 50 7.48 -6.59 -11.49
CA ARG A 50 6.11 -6.32 -11.07
C ARG A 50 6.12 -5.64 -9.70
N SER A 51 5.06 -4.90 -9.36
CA SER A 51 4.85 -4.41 -8.00
C SER A 51 4.47 -5.58 -7.06
N TYR A 52 4.07 -5.27 -5.82
CA TYR A 52 3.64 -6.29 -4.85
C TYR A 52 2.41 -7.06 -5.33
N HIS A 53 2.39 -8.39 -5.10
CA HIS A 53 1.35 -9.28 -5.63
C HIS A 53 -0.07 -8.89 -5.22
N ILE A 54 -0.25 -8.32 -4.02
CA ILE A 54 -1.57 -7.97 -3.47
C ILE A 54 -2.37 -7.01 -4.38
N PHE A 55 -1.71 -6.08 -5.07
CA PHE A 55 -2.39 -5.16 -5.99
C PHE A 55 -3.12 -5.89 -7.12
N TYR A 56 -2.54 -6.99 -7.58
CA TYR A 56 -3.07 -7.77 -8.70
C TYR A 56 -4.07 -8.82 -8.23
N GLN A 57 -3.81 -9.43 -7.08
CA GLN A 57 -4.74 -10.34 -6.39
C GLN A 57 -6.07 -9.63 -6.08
N MET A 58 -6.04 -8.40 -5.56
CA MET A 58 -7.27 -7.61 -5.32
C MET A 58 -8.02 -7.27 -6.63
N MET A 59 -7.29 -7.09 -7.72
CA MET A 59 -7.87 -6.76 -9.03
C MET A 59 -8.33 -7.98 -9.84
N SER A 60 -8.06 -9.20 -9.36
CA SER A 60 -8.37 -10.48 -10.02
C SER A 60 -9.87 -10.80 -10.11
N GLY A 61 -10.69 -10.17 -9.26
CA GLY A 61 -12.12 -10.46 -9.16
C GLY A 61 -12.45 -11.74 -8.40
N TYR A 62 -11.55 -12.21 -7.52
CA TYR A 62 -11.88 -13.27 -6.54
C TYR A 62 -13.06 -12.86 -5.66
N HIS A 63 -12.99 -11.67 -5.04
CA HIS A 63 -14.13 -11.03 -4.38
C HIS A 63 -14.93 -10.21 -5.41
N PRO A 64 -16.17 -10.60 -5.76
CA PRO A 64 -16.88 -9.97 -6.87
C PRO A 64 -17.20 -8.48 -6.67
N LYS A 65 -17.32 -8.03 -5.41
CA LYS A 65 -17.72 -6.65 -5.07
C LYS A 65 -16.57 -5.76 -4.59
N LEU A 66 -15.42 -6.33 -4.23
CA LEU A 66 -14.32 -5.60 -3.60
C LEU A 66 -13.87 -4.40 -4.42
N LYS A 67 -13.76 -4.56 -5.74
CA LYS A 67 -13.41 -3.45 -6.64
C LYS A 67 -14.43 -2.30 -6.58
N GLN A 68 -15.73 -2.62 -6.52
CA GLN A 68 -16.78 -1.61 -6.46
C GLN A 68 -16.78 -0.92 -5.10
N GLU A 69 -16.66 -1.70 -4.02
CA GLU A 69 -16.61 -1.22 -2.64
C GLU A 69 -15.43 -0.26 -2.42
N LEU A 70 -14.27 -0.57 -2.98
CA LEU A 70 -13.04 0.24 -2.87
C LEU A 70 -12.83 1.21 -4.04
N ARG A 71 -13.86 1.42 -4.86
CA ARG A 71 -13.86 2.34 -6.01
C ARG A 71 -12.75 2.06 -7.03
N LEU A 72 -12.23 0.84 -7.09
CA LEU A 72 -11.26 0.38 -8.08
C LEU A 72 -11.96 0.04 -9.42
N THR A 73 -12.73 0.98 -9.97
CA THR A 73 -13.59 0.75 -11.14
C THR A 73 -12.81 0.71 -12.46
N ASN A 74 -11.67 1.39 -12.53
CA ASN A 74 -10.80 1.40 -13.70
C ASN A 74 -10.07 0.06 -13.91
N GLU A 75 -9.53 -0.14 -15.11
CA GLU A 75 -8.62 -1.26 -15.40
C GLU A 75 -7.30 -1.10 -14.63
N LEU A 76 -6.60 -2.21 -14.37
CA LEU A 76 -5.31 -2.21 -13.66
C LEU A 76 -4.29 -1.23 -14.26
N LYS A 77 -4.28 -1.07 -15.59
CA LYS A 77 -3.36 -0.17 -16.30
C LYS A 77 -3.51 1.30 -15.91
N TYR A 78 -4.69 1.70 -15.43
CA TYR A 78 -4.93 3.05 -14.94
C TYR A 78 -4.03 3.39 -13.74
N TYR A 79 -3.80 2.44 -12.84
CA TYR A 79 -3.07 2.68 -11.59
C TYR A 79 -1.55 2.55 -11.76
N HIS A 80 -0.90 3.65 -12.08
CA HIS A 80 0.52 3.83 -12.37
C HIS A 80 1.44 3.18 -11.36
N PHE A 81 1.16 3.28 -10.05
CA PHE A 81 2.00 2.67 -9.01
C PHE A 81 2.11 1.14 -9.15
N CYS A 82 1.16 0.47 -9.80
CA CYS A 82 1.23 -0.98 -10.02
C CYS A 82 1.30 -1.40 -11.50
N SER A 83 1.37 -0.44 -12.43
CA SER A 83 1.23 -0.72 -13.86
C SER A 83 2.39 -0.27 -14.76
N GLN A 84 3.54 0.10 -14.20
CA GLN A 84 4.68 0.61 -15.00
C GLN A 84 5.45 -0.45 -15.78
N ALA A 85 5.27 -1.73 -15.46
CA ALA A 85 6.03 -2.82 -16.07
C ALA A 85 5.14 -4.06 -16.25
N GLU A 86 5.53 -5.21 -15.68
CA GLU A 86 4.82 -6.46 -15.86
C GLU A 86 3.53 -6.47 -15.06
N LEU A 87 2.43 -6.89 -15.69
CA LEU A 87 1.12 -6.98 -15.04
C LEU A 87 0.74 -8.40 -14.68
N THR A 88 1.41 -9.38 -15.28
CA THR A 88 1.15 -10.82 -15.09
C THR A 88 2.46 -11.55 -14.83
N ILE A 89 2.35 -12.79 -14.36
CA ILE A 89 3.47 -13.68 -14.14
C ILE A 89 3.10 -15.00 -14.80
N ASP A 90 4.01 -15.55 -15.60
CA ASP A 90 3.77 -16.83 -16.26
C ASP A 90 3.56 -17.94 -15.22
N GLY A 91 2.49 -18.72 -15.41
CA GLY A 91 2.10 -19.81 -14.50
C GLY A 91 1.51 -19.39 -13.15
N VAL A 92 1.14 -18.11 -12.94
CA VAL A 92 0.48 -17.65 -11.71
C VAL A 92 -0.91 -17.12 -12.02
N ASP A 93 -1.92 -17.62 -11.29
CA ASP A 93 -3.29 -17.11 -11.31
C ASP A 93 -3.52 -16.22 -10.07
N ASP A 94 -3.55 -14.89 -10.26
CA ASP A 94 -3.76 -13.95 -9.16
C ASP A 94 -5.12 -14.13 -8.46
N LYS A 95 -6.11 -14.75 -9.12
CA LYS A 95 -7.42 -15.05 -8.53
C LYS A 95 -7.35 -16.22 -7.57
N GLU A 96 -6.63 -17.27 -7.93
CA GLU A 96 -6.37 -18.41 -7.06
C GLU A 96 -5.54 -17.96 -5.85
N GLU A 97 -4.47 -17.20 -6.09
CA GLU A 97 -3.61 -16.65 -5.04
C GLU A 97 -4.35 -15.70 -4.07
N MET A 98 -5.34 -14.95 -4.57
CA MET A 98 -6.22 -14.14 -3.71
C MET A 98 -7.06 -15.03 -2.78
N GLY A 99 -7.55 -16.16 -3.26
CA GLY A 99 -8.29 -17.12 -2.44
C GLY A 99 -7.46 -17.72 -1.32
N ILE A 100 -6.21 -18.11 -1.61
CA ILE A 100 -5.25 -18.58 -0.61
C ILE A 100 -4.96 -17.47 0.41
N THR A 101 -4.85 -16.22 -0.05
CA THR A 101 -4.61 -15.06 0.83
C THR A 101 -5.80 -14.82 1.76
N GLN A 102 -7.04 -14.94 1.27
CA GLN A 102 -8.24 -14.82 2.11
C GLN A 102 -8.31 -15.95 3.14
N GLU A 103 -8.10 -17.21 2.72
CA GLU A 103 -8.08 -18.35 3.64
C GLU A 103 -7.02 -18.16 4.75
N ALA A 104 -5.87 -17.59 4.42
CA ALA A 104 -4.85 -17.26 5.40
C ALA A 104 -5.32 -16.21 6.43
N PHE A 105 -6.09 -15.20 6.03
CA PHE A 105 -6.69 -14.25 6.98
C PHE A 105 -7.69 -14.96 7.92
N ASP A 106 -8.53 -15.83 7.36
CA ASP A 106 -9.53 -16.58 8.12
C ASP A 106 -8.87 -17.51 9.17
N VAL A 107 -7.84 -18.24 8.77
CA VAL A 107 -7.06 -19.12 9.67
C VAL A 107 -6.35 -18.33 10.77
N MET A 108 -5.87 -17.12 10.46
CA MET A 108 -5.22 -16.23 11.43
C MET A 108 -6.21 -15.49 12.33
N GLY A 109 -7.52 -15.67 12.12
CA GLY A 109 -8.58 -15.12 12.96
C GLY A 109 -8.84 -13.62 12.76
N PHE A 110 -8.55 -13.07 11.57
CA PHE A 110 -8.91 -11.69 11.24
C PHE A 110 -10.43 -11.57 11.07
N GLU A 111 -10.99 -10.47 11.54
CA GLU A 111 -12.39 -10.14 11.22
C GLU A 111 -12.51 -9.68 9.76
N ASP A 112 -13.70 -9.85 9.16
CA ASP A 112 -14.00 -9.37 7.80
C ASP A 112 -13.75 -7.86 7.67
N SER A 113 -14.09 -7.09 8.71
CA SER A 113 -13.85 -5.65 8.79
C SER A 113 -12.37 -5.31 8.75
N GLU A 114 -11.54 -6.03 9.52
CA GLU A 114 -10.09 -5.83 9.56
C GLU A 114 -9.47 -6.16 8.21
N THR A 115 -9.86 -7.28 7.61
CA THR A 115 -9.38 -7.70 6.29
C THR A 115 -9.79 -6.70 5.21
N HIS A 116 -11.03 -6.21 5.26
CA HIS A 116 -11.52 -5.16 4.39
C HIS A 116 -10.73 -3.85 4.55
N ASP A 117 -10.40 -3.43 5.77
CA ASP A 117 -9.61 -2.22 6.03
C ASP A 117 -8.18 -2.32 5.47
N LEU A 118 -7.60 -3.52 5.46
CA LEU A 118 -6.31 -3.78 4.78
C LEU A 118 -6.45 -3.62 3.28
N TYR A 119 -7.50 -4.20 2.69
CA TYR A 119 -7.76 -4.02 1.26
C TYR A 119 -8.05 -2.55 0.92
N ALA A 120 -8.82 -1.84 1.74
CA ALA A 120 -9.08 -0.41 1.59
C ALA A 120 -7.78 0.40 1.62
N SER A 121 -6.92 0.15 2.60
CA SER A 121 -5.61 0.80 2.68
C SER A 121 -4.75 0.54 1.43
N THR A 122 -4.75 -0.69 0.90
CA THR A 122 -4.04 -1.02 -0.33
C THR A 122 -4.63 -0.30 -1.55
N ALA A 123 -5.96 -0.26 -1.68
CA ALA A 123 -6.65 0.44 -2.75
C ALA A 123 -6.41 1.96 -2.70
N GLY A 124 -6.36 2.55 -1.50
CA GLY A 124 -6.04 3.96 -1.31
C GLY A 124 -4.67 4.32 -1.87
N ILE A 125 -3.68 3.42 -1.78
CA ILE A 125 -2.34 3.60 -2.36
C ILE A 125 -2.38 3.56 -3.89
N MET A 126 -3.22 2.70 -4.47
CA MET A 126 -3.42 2.64 -5.92
C MET A 126 -4.02 3.96 -6.44
N HIS A 127 -5.08 4.45 -5.80
CA HIS A 127 -5.70 5.76 -6.12
C HIS A 127 -4.73 6.91 -5.90
N MET A 128 -3.97 6.88 -4.81
CA MET A 128 -2.96 7.90 -4.52
C MET A 128 -1.99 8.03 -5.70
N GLY A 129 -1.57 6.92 -6.32
CA GLY A 129 -0.67 6.94 -7.48
C GLY A 129 -1.14 7.79 -8.68
N GLU A 130 -2.44 8.03 -8.79
CA GLU A 130 -3.04 8.80 -9.89
C GLU A 130 -3.30 10.28 -9.57
N MET A 131 -3.06 10.70 -8.33
CA MET A 131 -3.20 12.10 -7.95
C MET A 131 -2.20 12.97 -8.74
N LYS A 132 -2.73 13.96 -9.45
CA LYS A 132 -1.94 14.89 -10.27
C LYS A 132 -1.90 16.27 -9.63
N PHE A 133 -0.78 16.94 -9.85
CA PHE A 133 -0.54 18.28 -9.37
C PHE A 133 0.06 19.10 -10.51
N LYS A 134 -0.20 20.40 -10.49
CA LYS A 134 0.34 21.35 -11.44
C LYS A 134 0.85 22.58 -10.72
N GLN A 135 1.71 23.33 -11.39
CA GLN A 135 2.19 24.62 -10.90
C GLN A 135 2.09 25.63 -12.03
N ARG A 136 1.45 26.77 -11.74
CA ARG A 136 1.28 27.84 -12.72
C ARG A 136 2.60 28.60 -12.89
N PRO A 137 2.94 29.09 -14.09
CA PRO A 137 4.24 29.73 -14.35
C PRO A 137 4.61 30.92 -13.47
N ARG A 138 3.62 31.56 -12.82
CA ARG A 138 3.81 32.74 -11.96
C ARG A 138 3.57 32.44 -10.48
N GLU A 139 3.31 31.19 -10.12
CA GLU A 139 3.06 30.77 -8.75
C GLU A 139 4.16 29.80 -8.30
N GLU A 140 4.70 30.01 -7.10
CA GLU A 140 5.69 29.10 -6.51
C GLU A 140 5.04 27.84 -5.93
N GLN A 141 3.73 27.89 -5.70
CA GLN A 141 2.98 26.82 -5.08
C GLN A 141 2.31 25.91 -6.12
N ALA A 142 2.36 24.60 -5.88
CA ALA A 142 1.57 23.62 -6.61
C ALA A 142 0.11 23.56 -6.13
N GLU A 143 -0.78 23.27 -7.06
CA GLU A 143 -2.21 23.01 -6.85
C GLU A 143 -2.59 21.63 -7.40
N PRO A 144 -3.64 20.99 -6.87
CA PRO A 144 -4.17 19.74 -7.44
C PRO A 144 -4.62 19.94 -8.90
N ASP A 145 -4.39 18.93 -9.74
CA ASP A 145 -4.87 18.89 -11.12
C ASP A 145 -5.95 17.81 -11.27
N GLY A 146 -7.11 18.10 -10.68
CA GLY A 146 -8.19 17.14 -10.46
C GLY A 146 -8.24 16.66 -9.01
N ASP A 147 -9.38 16.08 -8.62
CA ASP A 147 -9.64 15.66 -7.24
C ASP A 147 -10.28 14.27 -7.13
N GLU A 148 -10.57 13.60 -8.25
CA GLU A 148 -11.28 12.31 -8.26
C GLU A 148 -10.48 11.21 -7.55
N ASP A 149 -9.21 11.02 -7.94
CA ASP A 149 -8.34 10.02 -7.32
C ASP A 149 -8.02 10.37 -5.86
N ALA A 150 -7.95 11.66 -5.53
CA ALA A 150 -7.78 12.12 -4.15
C ALA A 150 -9.01 11.79 -3.30
N LYS A 151 -10.23 11.93 -3.85
CA LYS A 151 -11.48 11.53 -3.18
C LYS A 151 -11.57 10.02 -3.00
N ASN A 152 -11.13 9.25 -3.99
CA ASN A 152 -11.12 7.80 -3.89
C ASN A 152 -10.07 7.31 -2.89
N ALA A 153 -8.86 7.88 -2.89
CA ALA A 153 -7.84 7.62 -1.89
C ALA A 153 -8.31 8.02 -0.48
N GLY A 154 -8.88 9.23 -0.32
CA GLY A 154 -9.44 9.72 0.93
C GLY A 154 -10.54 8.81 1.48
N PHE A 155 -11.47 8.37 0.62
CA PHE A 155 -12.50 7.39 0.98
C PHE A 155 -11.90 6.08 1.50
N CYS A 156 -10.89 5.54 0.81
CA CYS A 156 -10.24 4.28 1.21
C CYS A 156 -9.45 4.40 2.52
N PHE A 157 -8.83 5.57 2.78
CA PHE A 157 -8.09 5.83 4.01
C PHE A 157 -8.97 6.33 5.16
N GLY A 158 -10.25 6.62 4.91
CA GLY A 158 -11.14 7.23 5.90
C GLY A 158 -10.78 8.68 6.26
N VAL A 159 -10.20 9.43 5.33
CA VAL A 159 -9.80 10.84 5.52
C VAL A 159 -10.51 11.77 4.54
N ASP A 160 -10.68 13.03 4.94
CA ASP A 160 -11.23 14.04 4.04
C ASP A 160 -10.26 14.36 2.89
N ALA A 161 -10.80 14.42 1.67
CA ALA A 161 -10.01 14.57 0.46
C ALA A 161 -9.40 15.97 0.33
N GLU A 162 -10.10 17.01 0.80
CA GLU A 162 -9.60 18.38 0.78
C GLU A 162 -8.46 18.54 1.80
N GLU A 163 -8.63 17.99 3.01
CA GLU A 163 -7.57 17.93 4.01
C GLU A 163 -6.36 17.13 3.52
N PHE A 164 -6.58 16.01 2.82
CA PHE A 164 -5.50 15.20 2.26
C PHE A 164 -4.71 15.96 1.18
N LEU A 165 -5.38 16.61 0.23
CA LEU A 165 -4.74 17.45 -0.79
C LEU A 165 -4.01 18.66 -0.17
N LYS A 166 -4.61 19.26 0.85
CA LYS A 166 -4.00 20.36 1.61
C LYS A 166 -2.77 19.90 2.37
N ALA A 167 -2.77 18.69 2.94
CA ALA A 167 -1.60 18.15 3.64
C ALA A 167 -0.40 17.95 2.69
N LEU A 168 -0.65 17.62 1.42
CA LEU A 168 0.40 17.47 0.40
C LEU A 168 0.90 18.83 -0.12
N THR A 169 0.00 19.77 -0.39
CA THR A 169 0.35 21.07 -1.01
C THR A 169 0.74 22.16 0.00
N LYS A 170 0.25 22.06 1.24
CA LYS A 170 0.44 23.01 2.36
C LYS A 170 0.63 22.26 3.69
N PRO A 171 1.61 21.34 3.82
CA PRO A 171 1.88 20.64 5.06
C PRO A 171 2.11 21.61 6.22
N ARG A 172 1.66 21.20 7.40
CA ARG A 172 1.87 21.93 8.64
C ARG A 172 3.25 21.55 9.19
N VAL A 173 4.17 22.50 9.23
CA VAL A 173 5.56 22.29 9.66
C VAL A 173 5.82 23.07 10.94
N ARG A 174 6.55 22.46 11.87
CA ARG A 174 6.95 23.11 13.12
C ARG A 174 8.20 23.96 12.89
N VAL A 175 8.11 25.24 13.21
CA VAL A 175 9.23 26.19 13.13
C VAL A 175 9.42 26.79 14.52
N GLY A 176 10.46 26.32 15.22
CA GLY A 176 10.63 26.63 16.64
C GLY A 176 9.48 26.09 17.49
N THR A 177 8.74 26.99 18.13
CA THR A 177 7.58 26.67 18.98
C THR A 177 6.24 26.73 18.25
N GLU A 178 6.21 27.28 17.03
CA GLU A 178 4.97 27.52 16.28
C GLU A 178 4.78 26.51 15.15
N TRP A 179 3.53 26.36 14.73
CA TRP A 179 3.15 25.56 13.58
C TRP A 179 2.66 26.46 12.45
N VAL A 180 3.27 26.32 11.28
CA VAL A 180 2.94 27.12 10.11
C VAL A 180 2.62 26.21 8.93
N ASN A 181 1.71 26.65 8.06
CA ASN A 181 1.45 25.97 6.80
C ASN A 181 2.48 26.41 5.77
N LYS A 182 3.25 25.46 5.22
CA LYS A 182 4.28 25.75 4.23
C LYS A 182 3.81 25.30 2.86
N GLY A 183 3.58 26.26 1.96
CA GLY A 183 3.30 25.95 0.54
C GLY A 183 4.47 25.17 -0.08
N GLN A 184 4.14 24.17 -0.88
CA GLN A 184 5.11 23.33 -1.62
C GLN A 184 5.03 23.65 -3.11
N ASN A 185 6.18 23.65 -3.78
CA ASN A 185 6.25 23.64 -5.24
C ASN A 185 5.96 22.24 -5.81
N LEU A 186 5.87 22.12 -7.13
CA LEU A 186 5.48 20.85 -7.77
C LEU A 186 6.45 19.70 -7.43
N GLU A 187 7.76 19.96 -7.48
CA GLU A 187 8.78 18.96 -7.17
C GLU A 187 8.66 18.47 -5.72
N GLN A 188 8.45 19.38 -4.78
CA GLN A 188 8.25 19.06 -3.37
C GLN A 188 6.98 18.24 -3.13
N VAL A 189 5.87 18.59 -3.79
CA VAL A 189 4.64 17.80 -3.72
C VAL A 189 4.86 16.42 -4.30
N SER A 190 5.54 16.28 -5.45
CA SER A 190 5.88 14.98 -6.03
C SER A 190 6.73 14.13 -5.09
N ILE A 191 7.74 14.72 -4.44
CA ILE A 191 8.54 14.00 -3.43
C ILE A 191 7.68 13.57 -2.25
N LEU A 192 6.83 14.46 -1.72
CA LEU A 192 5.94 14.15 -0.60
C LEU A 192 4.97 13.03 -0.97
N HIS A 193 4.33 13.13 -2.12
CA HIS A 193 3.42 12.14 -2.70
C HIS A 193 4.07 10.76 -2.84
N LEU A 194 5.30 10.71 -3.36
CA LEU A 194 6.08 9.48 -3.45
C LEU A 194 6.58 9.00 -2.08
N SER A 195 6.76 9.89 -1.10
CA SER A 195 7.19 9.55 0.26
C SER A 195 6.04 9.12 1.19
N CYS A 196 4.79 9.44 0.83
CA CYS A 196 3.57 9.00 1.50
C CYS A 196 3.36 7.47 1.45
N ASN A 197 4.29 6.72 0.83
CA ASN A 197 4.49 5.30 1.09
C ASN A 197 4.74 4.94 2.57
N HIS A 198 4.89 5.90 3.49
CA HIS A 198 4.72 5.63 4.92
C HIS A 198 3.32 5.12 5.28
N ILE A 199 2.30 5.34 4.46
CA ILE A 199 0.99 4.68 4.60
C ILE A 199 1.13 3.17 4.36
N PHE A 200 2.07 2.72 3.51
CA PHE A 200 2.42 1.30 3.41
C PHE A 200 3.13 0.79 4.69
N SER A 201 3.75 1.66 5.50
CA SER A 201 4.20 1.31 6.85
C SER A 201 3.04 1.15 7.86
N LEU A 202 1.84 1.66 7.58
CA LEU A 202 0.65 1.27 8.36
C LEU A 202 0.26 -0.19 8.09
N TYR A 203 0.52 -0.69 6.87
CA TYR A 203 0.48 -2.13 6.58
C TYR A 203 1.47 -2.92 7.44
N GLU A 204 2.66 -2.38 7.74
CA GLU A 204 3.59 -2.98 8.71
C GLU A 204 2.97 -3.07 10.11
N SER A 205 2.16 -2.07 10.52
CA SER A 205 1.48 -2.08 11.82
C SER A 205 0.36 -3.13 11.89
N SER A 206 -0.37 -3.36 10.80
CA SER A 206 -1.36 -4.45 10.73
C SER A 206 -0.72 -5.83 10.69
N ILE A 207 0.48 -5.95 10.10
CA ILE A 207 1.29 -7.18 10.21
C ILE A 207 1.71 -7.43 11.66
N LEU A 208 1.86 -6.41 12.52
CA LEU A 208 2.10 -6.63 13.96
C LEU A 208 0.94 -7.35 14.65
N LYS A 209 -0.30 -7.26 14.15
CA LYS A 209 -1.43 -8.08 14.66
C LYS A 209 -1.23 -9.58 14.38
N LEU A 210 -0.61 -9.97 13.25
CA LEU A 210 -0.22 -11.37 12.99
C LEU A 210 0.70 -11.91 14.11
N LEU A 211 1.49 -11.04 14.74
CA LEU A 211 2.42 -11.41 15.80
C LEU A 211 1.72 -11.64 17.14
N LEU A 212 0.65 -10.90 17.42
CA LEU A 212 -0.12 -11.05 18.65
C LEU A 212 -0.91 -12.37 18.67
N ASN A 213 -1.42 -12.81 17.51
CA ASN A 213 -2.17 -14.07 17.40
C ASN A 213 -1.28 -15.33 17.40
N LEU A 214 0.05 -15.18 17.32
CA LEU A 214 1.01 -16.29 17.47
C LEU A 214 1.42 -16.55 18.92
N TYR A 215 0.98 -15.70 19.86
CA TYR A 215 1.08 -15.96 21.30
C TYR A 215 -0.16 -16.73 21.75
N TYR A 216 -0.06 -18.07 21.71
CA TYR A 216 -0.91 -18.98 22.48
C TYR A 216 -0.17 -19.48 23.72
#